data_AF-A0A562MAA8-F1
#
_entry.id   AF-A0A562MAA8-F1
#
_cell.length_a   1.000
_cell.length_b   1.000
_cell.length_c   1.000
_cell.angle_alpha   90.00
_cell.angle_beta   90.00
_cell.angle_gamma   90.00
#
_symmetry.space_group_name_H-M   'P 1'
#
loop_
_entity.id
_entity.type
_entity.pdbx_description
1 polymer ?
#
loop_
_entity_poly.entity_id
_entity_poly.type
_entity_poly.pdbx_seq_one_letter_code
_entity_poly.pdbx_strand_id
1 'polypeptide(L)'
;MVNIEFIKAHYLQLLTLLQQEVSLNQSTQEFLNYVLLYKNKFSSAENVDNVQELREFLRGANRFADEFSFSDQNGSQIRALIKGLYDLLNKTI
;
A
#
# COMPACT_ATOMS: atom_id res chain seq x y z
N MET A 1 2.54 -14.20 15.47
CA MET A 1 3.70 -13.90 14.61
C MET A 1 3.14 -13.37 13.29
N VAL A 2 3.19 -12.05 13.06
CA VAL A 2 2.75 -11.48 11.78
C VAL A 2 3.80 -11.88 10.74
N ASN A 3 3.36 -12.58 9.69
CA ASN A 3 4.28 -13.11 8.69
C ASN A 3 4.71 -11.98 7.75
N ILE A 4 5.99 -11.63 7.77
CA ILE A 4 6.60 -10.60 6.90
C ILE A 4 6.30 -10.89 5.42
N GLU A 5 6.25 -12.17 5.03
CA GLU A 5 5.88 -12.56 3.66
C GLU A 5 4.42 -12.17 3.31
N PHE A 6 3.53 -12.17 4.29
CA PHE A 6 2.13 -11.76 4.09
C PHE A 6 2.01 -10.25 3.86
N ILE A 7 2.72 -9.44 4.64
CA ILE A 7 2.80 -7.97 4.46
C ILE A 7 3.37 -7.66 3.07
N LYS A 8 4.48 -8.30 2.70
CA LYS A 8 5.12 -8.15 1.39
C LYS A 8 4.16 -8.52 0.26
N ALA A 9 3.47 -9.65 0.34
CA ALA A 9 2.51 -10.07 -0.67
C ALA A 9 1.37 -9.06 -0.86
N HIS A 10 0.80 -8.56 0.25
CA HIS A 10 -0.28 -7.56 0.21
C HIS A 10 0.19 -6.24 -0.39
N TYR A 11 1.44 -5.83 -0.10
CA TYR A 11 2.02 -4.63 -0.67
C TYR A 11 2.25 -4.75 -2.18
N LEU A 12 2.77 -5.89 -2.64
CA LEU A 12 2.94 -6.14 -4.07
C LEU A 12 1.59 -6.17 -4.79
N GLN A 13 0.56 -6.76 -4.18
CA GLN A 13 -0.79 -6.74 -4.72
C GLN A 13 -1.35 -5.32 -4.84
N LEU A 14 -1.11 -4.46 -3.84
CA LEU A 14 -1.48 -3.04 -3.90
C LEU A 14 -0.82 -2.35 -5.09
N LEU A 15 0.49 -2.57 -5.31
CA LEU A 15 1.20 -2.01 -6.46
C LEU A 15 0.63 -2.48 -7.79
N THR A 16 0.29 -3.77 -7.92
CA THR A 16 -0.30 -4.32 -9.14
C THR A 16 -1.66 -3.69 -9.44
N LEU A 17 -2.52 -3.53 -8.44
CA LEU A 17 -3.82 -2.88 -8.62
C LEU A 17 -3.68 -1.40 -8.99
N LEU A 18 -2.71 -0.70 -8.40
CA LEU A 18 -2.44 0.69 -8.76
C LEU A 18 -1.91 0.83 -10.20
N GLN A 19 -1.11 -0.11 -10.69
CA GLN A 19 -0.68 -0.13 -12.10
C GLN A 19 -1.85 -0.39 -13.06
N GLN A 20 -2.76 -1.30 -12.70
CA GLN A 20 -3.99 -1.53 -13.45
C GLN A 20 -4.87 -0.29 -13.43
N GLU A 21 -4.98 0.36 -12.28
CA GLU A 21 -5.76 1.57 -12.10
C GLU A 21 -5.22 2.74 -12.94
N VAL A 22 -3.91 2.94 -12.99
CA VAL A 22 -3.28 3.93 -13.87
C VAL A 22 -3.61 3.69 -15.34
N SER A 23 -3.76 2.43 -15.75
CA SER A 23 -4.13 2.08 -17.12
C SER A 23 -5.58 2.46 -17.46
N LEU A 24 -6.44 2.60 -16.44
CA LEU A 24 -7.85 3.02 -16.58
C LEU A 24 -8.02 4.53 -16.35
N ASN A 25 -7.31 5.07 -15.37
CA ASN A 25 -7.35 6.46 -14.95
C ASN A 25 -5.94 6.98 -14.67
N GLN A 26 -5.37 7.65 -15.66
CA GLN A 26 -4.00 8.17 -15.61
C GLN A 26 -3.77 9.21 -14.50
N SER A 27 -4.82 9.87 -13.99
CA SER A 27 -4.71 10.81 -12.86
C SER A 27 -4.20 10.13 -11.58
N THR A 28 -4.32 8.81 -11.47
CA THR A 28 -3.84 8.03 -10.31
C THR A 28 -2.33 7.73 -10.36
N GLN A 29 -1.62 8.14 -11.41
CA GLN A 29 -0.19 7.92 -11.56
C GLN A 29 0.63 8.53 -10.41
N GLU A 30 0.23 9.70 -9.92
CA GLU A 30 0.91 10.34 -8.79
C GLU A 30 0.78 9.51 -7.51
N PHE A 31 -0.38 8.90 -7.28
CA PHE A 31 -0.58 7.99 -6.16
C PHE A 31 0.29 6.74 -6.29
N LEU A 32 0.34 6.12 -7.48
CA LEU A 32 1.24 4.98 -7.73
C LEU A 32 2.70 5.35 -7.47
N ASN A 33 3.15 6.52 -7.95
CA ASN A 33 4.52 7.00 -7.73
C ASN A 33 4.83 7.17 -6.24
N TYR A 34 3.91 7.75 -5.49
CA TYR A 34 4.04 7.90 -4.04
C TYR A 34 4.17 6.53 -3.34
N VAL A 35 3.33 5.56 -3.72
CA VAL A 35 3.38 4.23 -3.12
C VAL A 35 4.66 3.47 -3.55
N LEU A 36 5.18 3.70 -4.75
CA LEU A 36 6.43 3.06 -5.18
C LEU A 36 7.66 3.47 -4.35
N LEU A 37 7.68 4.66 -3.75
CA LEU A 37 8.78 5.13 -2.90
C LEU A 37 9.11 4.16 -1.76
N TYR A 38 8.10 3.46 -1.26
CA TYR A 38 8.23 2.54 -0.12
C TYR A 38 8.36 1.06 -0.52
N LYS A 39 8.39 0.74 -1.83
CA LYS A 39 8.50 -0.64 -2.33
C LYS A 39 9.60 -1.43 -1.64
N ASN A 40 10.83 -0.90 -1.66
CA ASN A 40 11.99 -1.59 -1.09
C ASN A 40 11.89 -1.81 0.43
N LYS A 41 11.15 -0.94 1.14
CA LYS A 41 10.95 -1.08 2.59
C LYS A 41 9.95 -2.18 2.93
N PHE A 42 8.91 -2.38 2.11
CA PHE A 42 7.96 -3.47 2.27
C PHE A 42 8.45 -4.81 1.69
N SER A 43 9.44 -4.82 0.78
CA SER A 43 9.92 -6.04 0.12
C SER A 43 11.23 -6.61 0.67
N SER A 44 11.94 -5.89 1.54
CA SER A 44 13.17 -6.37 2.19
C SER A 44 12.82 -7.15 3.46
N ALA A 45 13.43 -8.33 3.62
CA ALA A 45 13.31 -9.17 4.82
C ALA A 45 13.93 -8.52 6.07
N GLU A 46 14.83 -7.55 5.89
CA GLU A 46 15.54 -6.84 6.95
C GLU A 46 14.85 -5.52 7.35
N ASN A 47 13.88 -5.01 6.57
CA ASN A 47 13.35 -3.65 6.73
C ASN A 47 11.98 -3.55 7.43
N VAL A 48 11.40 -4.66 7.89
CA VAL A 48 10.22 -4.59 8.77
C VAL A 48 10.60 -4.13 10.19
N ASP A 49 11.89 -3.95 10.47
CA ASP A 49 12.41 -3.48 11.76
C ASP A 49 11.89 -2.08 12.15
N ASN A 50 11.40 -1.28 11.20
CA ASN A 50 10.75 0.00 11.50
C ASN A 50 9.24 0.00 11.19
N VAL A 51 8.51 -0.91 11.86
CA VAL A 51 7.03 -1.02 11.80
C VAL A 51 6.34 0.34 11.96
N GLN A 52 6.87 1.22 12.82
CA GLN A 52 6.33 2.56 13.05
C GLN A 52 6.39 3.42 11.78
N GLU A 53 7.54 3.45 11.09
CA GLU A 53 7.69 4.17 9.83
C GLU A 53 6.70 3.67 8.77
N LEU A 54 6.60 2.34 8.61
CA LEU A 54 5.70 1.74 7.61
C LEU A 54 4.24 2.07 7.88
N ARG A 55 3.83 2.10 9.16
CA ARG A 55 2.48 2.52 9.56
C ARG A 55 2.21 3.98 9.23
N GLU A 56 3.15 4.86 9.53
CA GLU A 56 3.00 6.29 9.25
C GLU A 56 2.90 6.56 7.76
N PHE A 57 3.70 5.85 6.96
CA PHE A 57 3.57 5.87 5.52
C PHE A 57 2.18 5.41 5.05
N LEU A 58 1.65 4.27 5.54
CA LEU A 58 0.32 3.80 5.13
C LEU A 58 -0.80 4.73 5.58
N ARG A 59 -0.65 5.37 6.75
CA ARG A 59 -1.57 6.43 7.20
C ARG A 59 -1.57 7.61 6.23
N GLY A 60 -0.37 8.02 5.75
CA GLY A 60 -0.20 9.02 4.71
C GLY A 60 -0.80 8.58 3.38
N ALA A 61 -0.51 7.36 2.92
CA ALA A 61 -1.05 6.78 1.70
C ALA A 61 -2.59 6.74 1.72
N ASN A 62 -3.20 6.38 2.85
CA ASN A 62 -4.65 6.36 2.98
C ASN A 62 -5.26 7.76 2.85
N ARG A 63 -4.61 8.79 3.40
CA ARG A 63 -5.07 10.19 3.25
C ARG A 63 -4.87 10.69 1.83
N PHE A 64 -3.72 10.40 1.23
CA PHE A 64 -3.43 10.83 -0.13
C PHE A 64 -4.35 10.14 -1.14
N ALA A 65 -4.74 8.89 -0.89
CA ALA A 65 -5.72 8.15 -1.69
C ALA A 65 -7.09 8.84 -1.77
N ASP A 66 -7.45 9.70 -0.81
CA ASP A 66 -8.72 10.46 -0.83
C ASP A 66 -8.73 11.57 -1.89
N GLU A 67 -7.57 11.97 -2.41
CA GLU A 67 -7.45 12.94 -3.50
C GLU A 67 -7.74 12.34 -4.89
N PHE A 68 -7.86 11.00 -4.98
CA PHE A 68 -8.00 10.28 -6.23
C PHE A 68 -9.36 9.58 -6.34
N SER A 69 -9.94 9.63 -7.54
CA SER A 69 -11.11 8.83 -7.90
C SER A 69 -10.66 7.53 -8.55
N PHE A 70 -10.68 6.43 -7.80
CA PHE A 70 -10.41 5.11 -8.34
C PHE A 70 -11.64 4.54 -9.06
N SER A 71 -11.41 3.68 -10.05
CA SER A 71 -12.45 2.91 -10.71
C SER A 71 -13.18 1.97 -9.75
N ASP A 72 -14.43 1.65 -10.05
CA ASP A 72 -15.21 0.68 -9.28
C ASP A 72 -14.55 -0.71 -9.26
N GLN A 73 -13.80 -1.04 -10.32
CA GLN A 73 -13.11 -2.32 -10.47
C GLN A 73 -12.00 -2.51 -9.41
N ASN A 74 -11.18 -1.49 -9.17
CA ASN A 74 -10.01 -1.62 -8.30
C ASN A 74 -10.13 -0.84 -6.98
N GLY A 75 -10.95 0.20 -6.92
CA GLY A 75 -10.97 1.18 -5.84
C GLY A 75 -11.27 0.60 -4.47
N SER A 76 -12.25 -0.31 -4.38
CA SER A 76 -12.59 -1.00 -3.14
C SER A 76 -11.42 -1.86 -2.62
N GLN A 77 -10.74 -2.56 -3.53
CA GLN A 77 -9.63 -3.45 -3.19
C GLN A 77 -8.35 -2.67 -2.84
N ILE A 78 -8.07 -1.55 -3.52
CA ILE A 78 -6.97 -0.63 -3.17
C ILE A 78 -7.15 -0.13 -1.74
N ARG A 79 -8.33 0.38 -1.39
CA ARG A 79 -8.61 0.87 -0.02
C ARG A 79 -8.54 -0.24 1.02
N ALA A 80 -9.07 -1.43 0.70
CA ALA A 80 -9.00 -2.59 1.59
C ALA A 80 -7.55 -3.03 1.85
N LEU A 81 -6.67 -3.01 0.84
CA LEU A 81 -5.26 -3.38 1.00
C LEU A 81 -4.49 -2.36 1.84
N ILE A 82 -4.70 -1.05 1.63
CA ILE A 82 -4.05 -0.01 2.45
C ILE A 82 -4.43 -0.19 3.92
N LYS A 83 -5.74 -0.35 4.20
CA LYS A 83 -6.23 -0.60 5.57
C LYS A 83 -5.69 -1.91 6.13
N GLY A 84 -5.74 -2.99 5.35
CA GLY A 84 -5.28 -4.31 5.76
C GLY A 84 -3.79 -4.31 6.12
N LEU A 85 -2.95 -3.66 5.32
CA LEU A 85 -1.53 -3.48 5.59
C LEU A 85 -1.29 -2.69 6.88
N TYR A 86 -2.06 -1.62 7.12
CA TYR A 86 -1.97 -0.84 8.34
C TYR A 86 -2.34 -1.68 9.57
N ASP A 87 -3.45 -2.41 9.51
CA ASP A 87 -3.92 -3.28 10.59
C ASP A 87 -2.94 -4.42 10.88
N LEU A 88 -2.31 -4.98 9.84
CA LEU A 88 -1.28 -6.02 9.99
C LEU A 88 -0.07 -5.50 10.73
N LEU A 89 0.46 -4.34 10.33
CA LEU A 89 1.60 -3.71 11.01
C LEU A 89 1.26 -3.32 12.45
N ASN A 90 0.01 -2.93 12.73
CA ASN A 90 -0.43 -2.59 14.08
C ASN A 90 -0.49 -3.81 15.01
N LYS A 91 -0.64 -5.02 14.47
CA LYS A 91 -0.63 -6.29 15.23
C LYS A 91 0.78 -6.87 15.43
N THR A 92 1.81 -6.26 14.85
CA THR A 92 3.21 -6.67 15.01
C THR A 92 3.85 -6.11 16.28
N ILE A 93 3.16 -5.19 16.96
CA ILE A 93 3.54 -4.54 18.23
C ILE A 93 2.77 -5.23 19.37
#